data_AF-A0A4R4U5L3-F1
#
_entry.id   AF-A0A4R4U5L3-F1
#
_cell.length_a   1.000
_cell.length_b   1.000
_cell.length_c   1.000
_cell.angle_alpha   90.00
_cell.angle_beta   90.00
_cell.angle_gamma   90.00
#
_symmetry.space_group_name_H-M   'P 1'
#
loop_
_entity.id
_entity.type
_entity.pdbx_description
1 polymer ?
#
loop_
_entity_poly.entity_id
_entity_poly.type
_entity_poly.pdbx_seq_one_letter_code
_entity_poly.pdbx_strand_id
1 'polypeptide(L)'
;MLAGDYGIQHNYFAGRTPMSWPHLVGVVPGLVDQRLDRRADQDLATALAGEHAVVVCQVLAGLGGVGKTQLAANLARRWWQHRQVDLLIWVSATSRAAVLTRYAQAAADISGVEDADPDEASVRLLAWLASTDRRWLIVLDDLTNPQDLAGLWPPSTSTGHTVVTTRRRDAALLAGRRLVDVGVFTPAEAVAYLHGKLAGHPARLDEVEQLAVDLGYLPLALAQAAAYLLDRGLTCGEYRKRFADRRRRLAELVPEPQALPDGHQTTVAATWSLSIELADAMIPAGLARPLLELASHVDPNGVPTTVFTTLAALLYLDRGLGPPPRTTGFLASLRPSRPVRPRVGAADARDALHCLQRLSLVALTGDASEVRVHALVQRATRDQIPPDRRAAAEQSAAAALRQSRGMDALLRLNLSLEQTAFGHETPISFDTAITCGTCQGEIPAVLDCRGCEGDGRLRTRRTITLKIPAGVEDGMRIRLANQSEAGPYGGACGDLYIEVHELPHERFTRAGHDLHCILDGSSVDLTAGGTLPVVGLDGATFRIRVPPRAHPGIPIRVRGQGVPHLGQTDPGRGDLYIMPR
;
A
#
# COMPACT_ATOMS: atom_id res chain seq x y z
N MET A 1 1.89 -36.66 18.10
CA MET A 1 2.08 -35.87 19.34
C MET A 1 3.20 -34.87 19.08
N LEU A 2 2.87 -33.73 18.48
CA LEU A 2 3.74 -32.56 18.32
C LEU A 2 2.80 -31.34 18.34
N ALA A 3 2.28 -31.04 19.53
CA ALA A 3 1.64 -29.76 19.80
C ALA A 3 2.78 -28.75 19.99
N GLY A 4 3.21 -28.13 18.89
CA GLY A 4 4.02 -26.93 18.98
C GLY A 4 3.09 -25.78 19.36
N ASP A 5 3.29 -25.22 20.56
CA ASP A 5 2.72 -23.94 20.94
C ASP A 5 3.27 -22.87 19.98
N TYR A 6 2.55 -22.65 18.89
CA TYR A 6 2.78 -21.47 18.05
C TYR A 6 2.42 -20.26 18.92
N GLY A 7 3.38 -19.37 19.18
CA GLY A 7 3.15 -18.12 19.90
C GLY A 7 2.21 -17.21 19.12
N ILE A 8 0.90 -17.46 19.24
CA ILE A 8 -0.15 -16.66 18.62
C ILE A 8 -0.25 -15.35 19.40
N GLN A 9 0.22 -14.27 18.79
CA GLN A 9 -0.03 -12.93 19.31
C GLN A 9 -1.47 -12.53 18.99
N HIS A 10 -2.30 -12.55 20.02
CA HIS A 10 -3.65 -12.04 19.96
C HIS A 10 -3.60 -10.53 20.13
N ASN A 11 -3.87 -9.78 19.06
CA ASN A 11 -4.09 -8.35 19.15
C ASN A 11 -5.60 -8.13 19.18
N TYR A 12 -6.09 -7.79 20.37
CA TYR A 12 -7.49 -7.42 20.61
C TYR A 12 -7.66 -5.96 20.24
N PHE A 13 -8.40 -5.71 19.16
CA PHE A 13 -8.80 -4.37 18.82
C PHE A 13 -10.21 -4.18 19.37
N ALA A 14 -10.37 -3.37 20.42
CA ALA A 14 -11.62 -2.58 20.53
C ALA A 14 -11.82 -1.93 19.16
N GLY A 15 -13.07 -1.87 18.64
CA GLY A 15 -13.35 -1.22 17.36
C GLY A 15 -12.45 0.00 17.21
N ARG A 16 -11.54 -0.08 16.21
CA ARG A 16 -10.17 0.51 16.21
C ARG A 16 -9.88 1.51 17.33
N THR A 17 -8.83 1.25 18.12
CA THR A 17 -8.16 2.25 18.98
C THR A 17 -8.18 3.62 18.28
N PRO A 18 -8.64 4.71 18.93
CA PRO A 18 -8.77 5.99 18.26
C PRO A 18 -7.44 6.32 17.58
N MET A 19 -7.53 6.54 16.27
CA MET A 19 -6.40 6.89 15.41
C MET A 19 -5.48 7.90 16.12
N SER A 20 -4.18 7.61 16.17
CA SER A 20 -3.21 8.56 16.71
C SER A 20 -2.98 9.67 15.69
N TRP A 21 -3.17 10.92 16.10
CA TRP A 21 -2.93 12.08 15.25
C TRP A 21 -1.49 12.58 15.41
N PRO A 22 -0.84 13.05 14.32
CA PRO A 22 -1.33 13.09 12.94
C PRO A 22 -1.30 11.71 12.26
N HIS A 23 -2.16 11.50 11.26
CA HIS A 23 -2.34 10.23 10.54
C HIS A 23 -1.98 10.34 9.05
N LEU A 24 -1.25 9.34 8.54
CA LEU A 24 -0.82 9.25 7.14
C LEU A 24 -1.44 8.00 6.49
N VAL A 25 -2.13 8.19 5.38
CA VAL A 25 -2.71 7.12 4.57
C VAL A 25 -2.00 7.07 3.21
N GLY A 26 -1.47 5.90 2.86
CA GLY A 26 -0.70 5.69 1.64
C GLY A 26 0.79 5.99 1.81
N VAL A 27 1.55 5.81 0.73
CA VAL A 27 3.02 5.93 0.74
C VAL A 27 3.46 7.16 -0.03
N VAL A 28 4.00 8.14 0.71
CA VAL A 28 4.62 9.33 0.12
C VAL A 28 5.96 8.93 -0.50
N PRO A 29 6.19 9.18 -1.80
CA PRO A 29 7.44 8.85 -2.47
C PRO A 29 8.66 9.39 -1.72
N GLY A 30 9.77 8.66 -1.79
CA GLY A 30 11.07 9.15 -1.36
C GLY A 30 11.49 10.36 -2.20
N LEU A 31 12.18 11.31 -1.57
CA LEU A 31 12.79 12.41 -2.30
C LEU A 31 14.07 11.93 -2.97
N VAL A 32 14.33 12.40 -4.17
CA VAL A 32 15.60 12.15 -4.86
C VAL A 32 16.76 12.77 -4.07
N ASP A 33 17.89 12.07 -4.02
CA ASP A 33 19.12 12.60 -3.42
C ASP A 33 19.49 13.94 -4.07
N GLN A 34 19.96 14.91 -3.27
CA GLN A 34 20.34 16.23 -3.77
C GLN A 34 19.22 16.91 -4.61
N ARG A 35 17.97 16.78 -4.17
CA ARG A 35 16.83 17.53 -4.74
C ARG A 35 17.15 19.04 -4.74
N LEU A 36 16.91 19.69 -5.87
CA LEU A 36 16.98 21.14 -6.00
C LEU A 36 15.63 21.79 -5.64
N ASP A 37 15.65 22.85 -4.85
CA ASP A 37 14.50 23.73 -4.66
C ASP A 37 14.35 24.64 -5.88
N ARG A 38 13.21 24.55 -6.55
CA ARG A 38 12.96 25.19 -7.85
C ARG A 38 12.07 26.41 -7.72
N ARG A 39 11.98 27.20 -8.79
CA ARG A 39 10.92 28.21 -8.91
C ARG A 39 9.51 27.61 -8.72
N ALA A 40 9.27 26.41 -9.26
CA ALA A 40 7.99 25.72 -9.11
C ALA A 40 7.64 25.37 -7.65
N ASP A 41 8.63 25.17 -6.76
CA ASP A 41 8.38 24.99 -5.32
C ASP A 41 7.83 26.28 -4.71
N GLN A 42 8.39 27.43 -5.11
CA GLN A 42 7.95 28.76 -4.65
C GLN A 42 6.56 29.10 -5.21
N ASP A 43 6.30 28.79 -6.48
CA ASP A 43 5.00 29.01 -7.11
C ASP A 43 3.91 28.18 -6.43
N LEU A 44 4.21 26.92 -6.08
CA LEU A 44 3.30 26.06 -5.32
C LEU A 44 3.09 26.57 -3.89
N ALA A 45 4.14 26.96 -3.18
CA ALA A 45 4.02 27.52 -1.82
C ALA A 45 3.19 28.81 -1.82
N THR A 46 3.41 29.69 -2.79
CA THR A 46 2.64 30.93 -2.96
C THR A 46 1.18 30.64 -3.32
N ALA A 47 0.93 29.61 -4.13
CA ALA A 47 -0.41 29.17 -4.48
C ALA A 47 -1.20 28.63 -3.27
N LEU A 48 -0.50 28.05 -2.29
CA LEU A 48 -1.08 27.50 -1.06
C LEU A 48 -1.25 28.54 0.05
N ALA A 49 -0.37 29.55 0.11
CA ALA A 49 -0.33 30.56 1.18
C ALA A 49 -1.29 31.75 0.99
N GLY A 50 -2.01 31.84 -0.12
CA GLY A 50 -2.89 32.99 -0.40
C GLY A 50 -4.06 33.08 0.59
N GLU A 51 -3.99 34.01 1.54
CA GLU A 51 -4.95 34.29 2.63
C GLU A 51 -6.41 34.61 2.18
N HIS A 52 -6.66 34.68 0.87
CA HIS A 52 -7.98 34.92 0.27
C HIS A 52 -8.31 33.98 -0.92
N ALA A 53 -7.56 32.91 -1.13
CA ALA A 53 -7.79 32.02 -2.26
C ALA A 53 -9.00 31.10 -2.02
N VAL A 54 -10.12 31.42 -2.65
CA VAL A 54 -11.33 30.57 -2.82
C VAL A 54 -11.00 29.20 -3.48
N VAL A 55 -9.76 29.00 -3.91
CA VAL A 55 -9.30 27.84 -4.67
C VAL A 55 -8.30 27.01 -3.85
N VAL A 56 -8.84 25.96 -3.23
CA VAL A 56 -8.15 25.07 -2.29
C VAL A 56 -7.40 23.92 -2.99
N CYS A 57 -7.62 23.76 -4.30
CA CYS A 57 -7.02 22.71 -5.12
C CYS A 57 -6.00 23.26 -6.12
N GLN A 58 -4.76 22.76 -6.04
CA GLN A 58 -3.64 23.12 -6.90
C GLN A 58 -3.32 21.96 -7.85
N VAL A 59 -3.26 22.25 -9.14
CA VAL A 59 -2.94 21.28 -10.18
C VAL A 59 -1.53 21.55 -10.70
N LEU A 60 -0.60 20.65 -10.39
CA LEU A 60 0.74 20.62 -10.96
C LEU A 60 0.66 19.95 -12.33
N ALA A 61 0.75 20.73 -13.41
CA ALA A 61 0.72 20.22 -14.78
C ALA A 61 2.08 20.39 -15.46
N GLY A 62 2.46 19.44 -16.31
CA GLY A 62 3.74 19.48 -17.00
C GLY A 62 4.09 18.16 -17.68
N LEU A 63 5.11 18.19 -18.53
CA LEU A 63 5.56 17.00 -19.27
C LEU A 63 5.99 15.85 -18.35
N GLY A 64 6.09 14.63 -18.87
CA GLY A 64 6.65 13.51 -18.11
C GLY A 64 8.11 13.77 -17.71
N GLY A 65 8.56 13.32 -16.54
CA GLY A 65 9.97 13.43 -16.15
C GLY A 65 10.43 14.80 -15.62
N VAL A 66 9.53 15.79 -15.56
CA VAL A 66 9.83 17.14 -15.03
C VAL A 66 9.81 17.22 -13.49
N GLY A 67 9.43 16.16 -12.78
CA GLY A 67 9.51 16.11 -11.31
C GLY A 67 8.28 16.62 -10.54
N LYS A 68 7.07 16.59 -11.13
CA LYS A 68 5.82 16.98 -10.45
C LYS A 68 5.55 16.19 -9.17
N THR A 69 5.67 14.86 -9.24
CA THR A 69 5.54 13.95 -8.09
C THR A 69 6.54 14.31 -6.98
N GLN A 70 7.77 14.69 -7.36
CA GLN A 70 8.80 15.09 -6.40
C GLN A 70 8.48 16.44 -5.74
N LEU A 71 7.87 17.39 -6.46
CA LEU A 71 7.36 18.66 -5.87
C LEU A 71 6.26 18.38 -4.84
N ALA A 72 5.27 17.57 -5.21
CA ALA A 72 4.17 17.21 -4.31
C ALA A 72 4.67 16.42 -3.08
N ALA A 73 5.59 15.47 -3.27
CA ALA A 73 6.19 14.71 -2.18
C ALA A 73 7.02 15.59 -1.22
N ASN A 74 7.75 16.58 -1.75
CA ASN A 74 8.52 17.54 -0.94
C ASN A 74 7.59 18.37 -0.06
N LEU A 75 6.52 18.92 -0.65
CA LEU A 75 5.50 19.66 0.08
C LEU A 75 4.88 18.79 1.19
N ALA A 76 4.38 17.61 0.84
CA ALA A 76 3.73 16.70 1.77
C ALA A 76 4.64 16.33 2.95
N ARG A 77 5.92 16.03 2.68
CA ARG A 77 6.91 15.72 3.72
C ARG A 77 7.22 16.92 4.61
N ARG A 78 7.43 18.11 4.04
CA ARG A 78 7.66 19.34 4.81
C ARG A 78 6.48 19.62 5.74
N TRP A 79 5.26 19.59 5.22
CA TRP A 79 4.04 19.84 6.00
C TRP A 79 3.84 18.79 7.09
N TRP A 80 4.13 17.52 6.80
CA TRP A 80 4.08 16.44 7.78
C TRP A 80 5.11 16.60 8.91
N GLN A 81 6.37 16.88 8.54
CA GLN A 81 7.48 17.06 9.50
C GLN A 81 7.27 18.28 10.40
N HIS A 82 6.73 19.37 9.85
CA HIS A 82 6.43 20.60 10.58
C HIS A 82 5.05 20.58 11.28
N ARG A 83 4.34 19.44 11.28
CA ARG A 83 3.01 19.29 11.90
C ARG A 83 2.00 20.35 11.41
N GLN A 84 2.09 20.71 10.13
CA GLN A 84 1.16 21.64 9.47
C GLN A 84 -0.14 20.96 9.05
N VAL A 85 -0.14 19.64 8.93
CA VAL A 85 -1.32 18.82 8.65
C VAL A 85 -1.50 17.74 9.71
N ASP A 86 -2.77 17.47 10.01
CA ASP A 86 -3.18 16.40 10.93
C ASP A 86 -3.50 15.13 10.13
N LEU A 87 -4.04 15.25 8.92
CA LEU A 87 -4.29 14.14 8.00
C LEU A 87 -3.53 14.33 6.69
N LEU A 88 -2.76 13.33 6.27
CA LEU A 88 -2.14 13.29 4.94
C LEU A 88 -2.60 12.04 4.19
N ILE A 89 -3.17 12.20 3.00
CA ILE A 89 -3.56 11.08 2.15
C ILE A 89 -2.80 11.18 0.83
N TRP A 90 -1.99 10.16 0.52
CA TRP A 90 -1.31 10.04 -0.78
C TRP A 90 -2.01 8.98 -1.64
N VAL A 91 -2.47 9.39 -2.82
CA VAL A 91 -3.23 8.55 -3.75
C VAL A 91 -2.53 8.46 -5.10
N SER A 92 -2.35 7.23 -5.59
CA SER A 92 -2.05 6.97 -7.01
C SER A 92 -3.35 7.15 -7.81
N ALA A 93 -3.49 8.26 -8.51
CA ALA A 93 -4.69 8.64 -9.26
C ALA A 93 -4.64 8.15 -10.73
N THR A 94 -4.03 6.99 -10.96
CA THR A 94 -3.90 6.38 -12.29
C THR A 94 -5.20 5.73 -12.78
N SER A 95 -6.11 5.40 -11.86
CA SER A 95 -7.43 4.85 -12.16
C SER A 95 -8.44 5.19 -11.06
N ARG A 96 -9.74 5.14 -11.38
CA ARG A 96 -10.82 5.31 -10.39
C ARG A 96 -10.72 4.31 -9.23
N ALA A 97 -10.46 3.03 -9.55
CA ALA A 97 -10.37 1.96 -8.54
C ALA A 97 -9.26 2.22 -7.52
N ALA A 98 -8.10 2.74 -7.96
CA ALA A 98 -7.01 3.10 -7.06
C ALA A 98 -7.39 4.24 -6.10
N VAL A 99 -8.13 5.25 -6.58
CA VAL A 99 -8.64 6.35 -5.75
C VAL A 99 -9.63 5.82 -4.71
N LEU A 100 -10.64 5.06 -5.15
CA LEU A 100 -11.66 4.47 -4.27
C LEU A 100 -11.03 3.60 -3.18
N THR A 101 -10.07 2.76 -3.55
CA THR A 101 -9.36 1.89 -2.60
C THR A 101 -8.64 2.72 -1.52
N ARG A 102 -7.99 3.82 -1.92
CA ARG A 102 -7.24 4.68 -0.99
C ARG A 102 -8.15 5.51 -0.09
N TYR A 103 -9.26 5.99 -0.63
CA TYR A 103 -10.27 6.71 0.14
C TYR A 103 -11.00 5.78 1.10
N ALA A 104 -11.36 4.57 0.68
CA ALA A 104 -11.95 3.58 1.57
C ALA A 104 -11.03 3.22 2.74
N GLN A 105 -9.73 3.03 2.46
CA GLN A 105 -8.71 2.86 3.51
C GLN A 105 -8.70 4.04 4.50
N ALA A 106 -8.67 5.27 3.99
CA ALA A 106 -8.68 6.46 4.85
C ALA A 106 -9.99 6.60 5.64
N ALA A 107 -11.13 6.29 5.02
CA ALA A 107 -12.44 6.29 5.66
C ALA A 107 -12.45 5.31 6.84
N ALA A 108 -12.00 4.06 6.62
CA ALA A 108 -11.91 3.03 7.64
C ALA A 108 -10.90 3.38 8.75
N ASP A 109 -9.79 4.05 8.40
CA ASP A 109 -8.81 4.57 9.37
C ASP A 109 -9.41 5.65 10.28
N ILE A 110 -10.31 6.48 9.76
CA ILE A 110 -10.92 7.59 10.49
C ILE A 110 -12.16 7.17 11.28
N SER A 111 -13.07 6.41 10.67
CA SER A 111 -14.34 6.01 11.27
C SER A 111 -14.24 4.73 12.12
N GLY A 112 -13.20 3.93 11.92
CA GLY A 112 -13.10 2.58 12.50
C GLY A 112 -14.07 1.57 11.88
N VAL A 113 -14.83 1.96 10.85
CA VAL A 113 -15.81 1.14 10.14
C VAL A 113 -15.30 0.85 8.74
N GLU A 114 -15.18 -0.44 8.39
CA GLU A 114 -14.97 -0.88 7.02
C GLU A 114 -16.31 -1.05 6.32
N ASP A 115 -16.53 -0.30 5.24
CA ASP A 115 -17.68 -0.53 4.39
C ASP A 115 -17.47 -1.75 3.51
N ALA A 116 -18.58 -2.42 3.18
CA ALA A 116 -18.59 -3.45 2.15
C ALA A 116 -18.33 -2.86 0.76
N ASP A 117 -18.71 -1.59 0.52
CA ASP A 117 -18.55 -0.89 -0.74
C ASP A 117 -17.53 0.26 -0.65
N PRO A 118 -16.41 0.19 -1.40
CA PRO A 118 -15.44 1.29 -1.48
C PRO A 118 -16.00 2.64 -1.97
N ASP A 119 -17.06 2.65 -2.78
CA ASP A 119 -17.72 3.89 -3.22
C ASP A 119 -18.43 4.58 -2.04
N GLU A 120 -19.17 3.82 -1.22
CA GLU A 120 -19.83 4.35 -0.01
C GLU A 120 -18.81 4.89 0.99
N ALA A 121 -17.71 4.15 1.20
CA ALA A 121 -16.61 4.58 2.06
C ALA A 121 -16.00 5.92 1.62
N SER A 122 -15.81 6.06 0.30
CA SER A 122 -15.26 7.27 -0.31
C SER A 122 -16.18 8.47 -0.14
N VAL A 123 -17.49 8.29 -0.31
CA VAL A 123 -18.49 9.34 -0.07
C VAL A 123 -18.46 9.79 1.39
N ARG A 124 -18.38 8.85 2.34
CA ARG A 124 -18.31 9.18 3.77
C ARG A 124 -17.03 9.94 4.11
N LEU A 125 -15.88 9.54 3.57
CA LEU A 125 -14.63 10.27 3.76
C LEU A 125 -14.77 11.72 3.27
N LEU A 126 -15.31 11.93 2.08
CA LEU A 126 -15.47 13.27 1.50
C LEU A 126 -16.45 14.13 2.32
N ALA A 127 -17.53 13.53 2.82
CA ALA A 127 -18.45 14.21 3.74
C ALA A 127 -17.74 14.62 5.04
N TRP A 128 -16.93 13.74 5.62
CA TRP A 128 -16.14 14.04 6.82
C TRP A 128 -15.11 15.14 6.58
N LEU A 129 -14.39 15.10 5.45
CA LEU A 129 -13.42 16.14 5.05
C LEU A 129 -14.06 17.52 4.89
N ALA A 130 -15.34 17.56 4.50
CA ALA A 130 -16.08 18.80 4.32
C ALA A 130 -16.49 19.45 5.65
N SER A 131 -16.61 18.68 6.73
CA SER A 131 -17.11 19.15 8.03
C SER A 131 -16.06 19.17 9.15
N THR A 132 -14.84 18.69 8.89
CA THR A 132 -13.80 18.54 9.91
C THR A 132 -13.02 19.84 10.15
N ASP A 133 -12.72 20.12 11.42
CA ASP A 133 -11.81 21.22 11.81
C ASP A 133 -10.34 20.84 11.69
N ARG A 134 -10.04 19.57 11.37
CA ARG A 134 -8.66 19.09 11.23
C ARG A 134 -8.03 19.58 9.94
N ARG A 135 -6.73 19.88 10.00
CA ARG A 135 -5.97 20.28 8.82
C ARG A 135 -5.62 19.05 8.00
N TRP A 136 -5.95 19.04 6.72
CA TRP A 136 -5.72 17.88 5.88
C TRP A 136 -5.09 18.23 4.54
N LEU A 137 -4.27 17.32 4.01
CA LEU A 137 -3.69 17.40 2.68
C LEU A 137 -3.97 16.10 1.93
N ILE A 138 -4.56 16.20 0.74
CA ILE A 138 -4.70 15.07 -0.19
C ILE A 138 -3.84 15.32 -1.40
N VAL A 139 -2.96 14.37 -1.72
CA VAL A 139 -2.19 14.36 -2.96
C VAL A 139 -2.73 13.31 -3.90
N LEU A 140 -3.22 13.74 -5.07
CA LEU A 140 -3.67 12.89 -6.17
C LEU A 140 -2.57 12.85 -7.24
N ASP A 141 -1.71 11.83 -7.17
CA ASP A 141 -0.51 11.72 -8.00
C ASP A 141 -0.77 10.95 -9.31
N ASP A 142 -0.27 11.48 -10.42
CA ASP A 142 -0.38 10.97 -11.79
C ASP A 142 -1.82 10.78 -12.31
N LEU A 143 -2.65 11.79 -12.10
CA LEU A 143 -4.02 11.82 -12.62
C LEU A 143 -4.01 11.76 -14.16
N THR A 144 -4.38 10.59 -14.69
CA THR A 144 -4.32 10.31 -16.12
C THR A 144 -5.64 10.63 -16.83
N ASN A 145 -6.78 10.39 -16.17
CA ASN A 145 -8.11 10.69 -16.68
C ASN A 145 -8.92 11.49 -15.64
N PRO A 146 -9.29 12.76 -15.92
CA PRO A 146 -10.05 13.58 -14.97
C PRO A 146 -11.43 13.01 -14.61
N GLN A 147 -12.03 12.20 -15.49
CA GLN A 147 -13.32 11.53 -15.25
C GLN A 147 -13.26 10.50 -14.12
N ASP A 148 -12.08 9.95 -13.83
CA ASP A 148 -11.92 8.98 -12.75
C ASP A 148 -12.23 9.61 -11.38
N LEU A 149 -12.12 10.93 -11.28
CA LEU A 149 -12.46 11.72 -10.10
C LEU A 149 -13.90 12.26 -10.10
N ALA A 150 -14.76 11.85 -11.04
CA ALA A 150 -16.17 12.22 -11.01
C ALA A 150 -16.80 11.78 -9.67
N GLY A 151 -17.31 12.76 -8.90
CA GLY A 151 -17.84 12.54 -7.55
C GLY A 151 -16.79 12.28 -6.45
N LEU A 152 -15.49 12.30 -6.78
CA LEU A 152 -14.39 11.96 -5.86
C LEU A 152 -13.40 13.12 -5.63
N TRP A 153 -13.72 14.32 -6.12
CA TRP A 153 -12.93 15.51 -5.85
C TRP A 153 -13.02 15.88 -4.36
N PRO A 154 -11.89 16.07 -3.66
CA PRO A 154 -11.91 16.55 -2.29
C PRO A 154 -12.65 17.89 -2.15
N PRO A 155 -13.37 18.11 -1.04
CA PRO A 155 -14.09 19.36 -0.82
C PRO A 155 -13.11 20.53 -0.65
N SER A 156 -13.56 21.74 -1.04
CA SER A 156 -12.78 22.96 -0.79
C SER A 156 -13.16 23.53 0.57
N THR A 157 -12.27 23.40 1.56
CA THR A 157 -12.43 23.94 2.92
C THR A 157 -11.27 24.85 3.29
N SER A 158 -11.39 25.65 4.34
CA SER A 158 -10.30 26.51 4.84
C SER A 158 -9.18 25.73 5.52
N THR A 159 -9.45 24.49 5.94
CA THR A 159 -8.51 23.61 6.66
C THR A 159 -7.89 22.53 5.77
N GLY A 160 -8.46 22.31 4.59
CA GLY A 160 -8.05 21.30 3.64
C GLY A 160 -7.19 21.85 2.53
N HIS A 161 -6.34 21.02 1.92
CA HIS A 161 -5.62 21.34 0.70
C HIS A 161 -5.58 20.12 -0.22
N THR A 162 -5.71 20.34 -1.52
CA THR A 162 -5.61 19.26 -2.52
C THR A 162 -4.53 19.59 -3.54
N VAL A 163 -3.58 18.68 -3.73
CA VAL A 163 -2.54 18.79 -4.76
C VAL A 163 -2.73 17.67 -5.77
N VAL A 164 -2.85 18.01 -7.04
CA VAL A 164 -2.96 17.05 -8.14
C VAL A 164 -1.71 17.11 -8.99
N THR A 165 -1.11 15.98 -9.35
CA THR A 165 -0.07 15.94 -10.38
C THR A 165 -0.61 15.31 -11.66
N THR A 166 -0.39 15.94 -12.81
CA THR A 166 -0.90 15.43 -14.09
C THR A 166 -0.07 15.91 -15.29
N ARG A 167 -0.17 15.19 -16.41
CA ARG A 167 0.40 15.63 -17.69
C ARG A 167 -0.58 16.47 -18.52
N ARG A 168 -1.85 16.49 -18.13
CA ARG A 168 -2.92 17.15 -18.87
C ARG A 168 -3.04 18.62 -18.50
N ARG A 169 -3.56 19.43 -19.42
CA ARG A 169 -3.80 20.88 -19.26
C ARG A 169 -5.20 21.30 -19.71
N ASP A 170 -6.12 20.35 -19.84
CA ASP A 170 -7.45 20.59 -20.38
C ASP A 170 -8.41 21.25 -19.38
N ALA A 171 -9.42 21.94 -19.91
CA ALA A 171 -10.36 22.75 -19.12
C ALA A 171 -11.10 21.96 -18.02
N ALA A 172 -11.36 20.66 -18.25
CA ALA A 172 -12.01 19.77 -17.27
C ALA A 172 -11.21 19.64 -15.95
N LEU A 173 -9.89 19.84 -16.00
CA LEU A 173 -9.04 19.86 -14.80
C LEU A 173 -9.00 21.22 -14.11
N LEU A 174 -9.25 22.31 -14.85
CA LEU A 174 -8.97 23.68 -14.39
C LEU A 174 -10.21 24.41 -13.86
N ALA A 175 -11.41 23.84 -13.98
CA ALA A 175 -12.65 24.44 -13.50
C ALA A 175 -12.59 24.74 -11.99
N GLY A 176 -12.34 26.02 -11.63
CA GLY A 176 -12.22 26.48 -10.25
C GLY A 176 -10.94 26.04 -9.53
N ARG A 177 -9.88 25.64 -10.25
CA ARG A 177 -8.60 25.13 -9.69
C ARG A 177 -7.41 25.95 -10.15
N ARG A 178 -6.36 26.04 -9.33
CA ARG A 178 -5.16 26.82 -9.65
C ARG A 178 -4.12 25.95 -10.33
N LEU A 179 -3.79 26.28 -11.58
CA LEU A 179 -2.71 25.63 -12.31
C LEU A 179 -1.35 26.16 -11.85
N VAL A 180 -0.42 25.25 -11.57
CA VAL A 180 1.01 25.54 -11.42
C VAL A 180 1.73 24.81 -12.55
N ASP A 181 2.29 25.56 -13.48
CA ASP A 181 3.00 24.97 -14.61
C ASP A 181 4.40 24.52 -14.18
N VAL A 182 4.67 23.23 -14.34
CA VAL A 182 5.96 22.61 -14.01
C VAL A 182 6.68 22.29 -15.30
N GLY A 183 7.59 23.18 -15.69
CA GLY A 183 8.48 23.00 -16.84
C GLY A 183 9.69 22.12 -16.56
N VAL A 184 10.56 22.00 -17.57
CA VAL A 184 11.94 21.52 -17.41
C VAL A 184 12.75 22.43 -16.47
N PHE A 185 13.97 22.03 -16.09
CA PHE A 185 14.84 22.94 -15.35
C PHE A 185 15.19 24.17 -16.19
N THR A 186 15.35 25.31 -15.53
CA THR A 186 16.05 26.44 -16.15
C THR A 186 17.52 26.07 -16.39
N PRO A 187 18.24 26.75 -17.30
CA PRO A 187 19.67 26.49 -17.50
C PRO A 187 20.47 26.54 -16.20
N ALA A 188 20.19 27.54 -15.34
CA ALA A 188 20.83 27.68 -14.03
C ALA A 188 20.48 26.52 -13.09
N GLU A 189 19.21 26.11 -13.03
CA GLU A 189 18.76 24.97 -12.22
C GLU A 189 19.43 23.66 -12.68
N ALA A 190 19.52 23.43 -13.99
CA ALA A 190 20.13 22.21 -14.54
C ALA A 190 21.62 22.11 -14.26
N VAL A 191 22.35 23.22 -14.42
CA VAL A 191 23.77 23.30 -14.13
C VAL A 191 24.01 23.16 -12.62
N ALA A 192 23.22 23.83 -11.77
CA ALA A 192 23.31 23.70 -10.32
C ALA A 192 23.05 22.26 -9.86
N TYR A 193 22.07 21.58 -10.45
CA TYR A 193 21.78 20.18 -10.17
C TYR A 193 22.96 19.26 -10.49
N LEU A 194 23.59 19.41 -11.67
CA LEU A 194 24.77 18.61 -12.05
C LEU A 194 25.98 18.90 -11.15
N HIS A 195 26.22 20.17 -10.82
CA HIS A 195 27.27 20.56 -9.87
C HIS A 195 27.04 19.93 -8.50
N GLY A 196 25.81 19.97 -7.97
CA GLY A 196 25.48 19.34 -6.69
C GLY A 196 25.69 17.83 -6.70
N LYS A 197 25.27 17.15 -7.78
CA LYS A 197 25.46 15.70 -7.94
C LYS A 197 26.92 15.28 -8.09
N LEU A 198 27.74 16.12 -8.71
CA LEU A 198 29.15 15.83 -9.02
C LEU A 198 30.13 16.57 -8.10
N ALA A 199 29.65 17.19 -7.01
CA ALA A 199 30.45 18.06 -6.13
C ALA A 199 31.73 17.38 -5.58
N GLY A 200 31.68 16.06 -5.32
CA GLY A 200 32.85 15.28 -4.89
C GLY A 200 33.88 14.98 -5.99
N HIS A 201 33.62 15.38 -7.24
CA HIS A 201 34.43 15.04 -8.42
C HIS A 201 34.55 16.24 -9.39
N PRO A 202 35.17 17.37 -8.99
CA PRO A 202 35.19 18.60 -9.79
C PRO A 202 35.84 18.44 -11.17
N ALA A 203 36.78 17.50 -11.32
CA ALA A 203 37.40 17.19 -12.62
C ALA A 203 36.42 16.63 -13.67
N ARG A 204 35.20 16.23 -13.27
CA ARG A 204 34.17 15.66 -14.17
C ARG A 204 33.18 16.70 -14.69
N LEU A 205 33.35 17.99 -14.38
CA LEU A 205 32.41 19.07 -14.70
C LEU A 205 32.74 19.83 -16.02
N ASP A 206 33.66 19.32 -16.82
CA ASP A 206 33.97 19.84 -18.16
C ASP A 206 32.72 19.85 -19.07
N GLU A 207 32.47 20.93 -19.80
CA GLU A 207 31.30 21.00 -20.72
C GLU A 207 29.92 20.76 -20.04
N VAL A 208 29.81 20.96 -18.71
CA VAL A 208 28.58 20.70 -17.94
C VAL A 208 27.36 21.49 -18.45
N GLU A 209 27.58 22.73 -18.90
CA GLU A 209 26.51 23.56 -19.48
C GLU A 209 25.99 22.95 -20.77
N GLN A 210 26.89 22.49 -21.65
CA GLN A 210 26.51 21.88 -22.92
C GLN A 210 25.88 20.50 -22.72
N LEU A 211 26.29 19.75 -21.69
CA LEU A 211 25.59 18.53 -21.30
C LEU A 211 24.14 18.82 -20.89
N ALA A 212 23.91 19.88 -20.11
CA ALA A 212 22.56 20.27 -19.71
C ALA A 212 21.67 20.63 -20.92
N VAL A 213 22.24 21.32 -21.92
CA VAL A 213 21.60 21.61 -23.21
C VAL A 213 21.26 20.32 -23.96
N ASP A 214 22.21 19.40 -24.11
CA ASP A 214 22.03 18.14 -24.85
C ASP A 214 20.91 17.27 -24.26
N LEU A 215 20.74 17.32 -22.93
CA LEU A 215 19.70 16.62 -22.18
C LEU A 215 18.37 17.38 -22.14
N GLY A 216 18.27 18.53 -22.81
CA GLY A 216 17.07 19.36 -22.89
C GLY A 216 16.59 19.86 -21.53
N TYR A 217 17.50 20.00 -20.56
CA TYR A 217 17.22 20.40 -19.18
C TYR A 217 16.18 19.53 -18.46
N LEU A 218 15.94 18.31 -18.93
CA LEU A 218 14.94 17.41 -18.37
C LEU A 218 15.46 16.77 -17.07
N PRO A 219 14.80 16.95 -15.92
CA PRO A 219 15.28 16.44 -14.63
C PRO A 219 15.56 14.93 -14.61
N LEU A 220 14.67 14.12 -15.22
CA LEU A 220 14.87 12.68 -15.34
C LEU A 220 16.12 12.31 -16.15
N ALA A 221 16.35 12.98 -17.29
CA ALA A 221 17.51 12.72 -18.13
C ALA A 221 18.81 13.15 -17.44
N LEU A 222 18.79 14.29 -16.74
CA LEU A 222 19.91 14.76 -15.91
C LEU A 222 20.24 13.79 -14.78
N ALA A 223 19.23 13.24 -14.09
CA ALA A 223 19.44 12.23 -13.06
C ALA A 223 20.09 10.96 -13.60
N GLN A 224 19.60 10.44 -14.73
CA GLN A 224 20.17 9.25 -15.37
C GLN A 224 21.61 9.49 -15.87
N ALA A 225 21.88 10.65 -16.49
CA ALA A 225 23.22 11.02 -16.93
C ALA A 225 24.20 11.17 -15.76
N ALA A 226 23.81 11.88 -14.69
CA ALA A 226 24.62 12.04 -13.50
C ALA A 226 24.95 10.69 -12.84
N ALA A 227 23.96 9.79 -12.72
CA ALA A 227 24.17 8.45 -12.19
C ALA A 227 25.16 7.64 -13.05
N TYR A 228 25.01 7.70 -14.38
CA TYR A 228 25.93 7.03 -15.31
C TYR A 228 27.37 7.59 -15.23
N LEU A 229 27.52 8.92 -15.17
CA LEU A 229 28.80 9.60 -15.02
C LEU A 229 29.52 9.18 -13.73
N LEU A 230 28.80 9.18 -12.61
CA LEU A 230 29.32 8.76 -11.31
C LEU A 230 29.78 7.31 -11.33
N ASP A 231 28.95 6.43 -11.89
CA ASP A 231 29.19 5.00 -11.96
C ASP A 231 30.41 4.63 -12.82
N ARG A 232 30.52 5.22 -14.01
CA ARG A 232 31.60 4.94 -14.96
C ARG A 232 32.87 5.75 -14.70
N GLY A 233 32.82 6.73 -13.81
CA GLY A 233 33.91 7.65 -13.56
C GLY A 233 34.19 8.61 -14.72
N LEU A 234 33.19 8.93 -15.54
CA LEU A 234 33.36 9.75 -16.75
C LEU A 234 33.27 11.24 -16.46
N THR A 235 33.92 12.00 -17.32
CA THR A 235 33.76 13.44 -17.47
C THR A 235 32.47 13.78 -18.24
N CYS A 236 31.95 14.99 -18.07
CA CYS A 236 30.72 15.41 -18.73
C CYS A 236 30.93 15.44 -20.26
N GLY A 237 32.09 15.90 -20.75
CA GLY A 237 32.43 15.87 -22.18
C GLY A 237 32.50 14.45 -22.78
N GLU A 238 33.05 13.47 -22.04
CA GLU A 238 33.06 12.07 -22.48
C GLU A 238 31.65 11.47 -22.61
N TYR A 239 30.77 11.77 -21.64
CA TYR A 239 29.39 11.30 -21.71
C TYR A 239 28.63 11.93 -22.86
N ARG A 240 28.81 13.23 -23.11
CA ARG A 240 28.18 13.93 -24.25
C ARG A 240 28.47 13.25 -25.58
N LYS A 241 29.72 12.83 -25.83
CA LYS A 241 30.11 12.08 -27.03
C LYS A 241 29.32 10.77 -27.16
N ARG A 242 29.26 9.97 -26.10
CA ARG A 242 28.49 8.71 -26.08
C ARG A 242 26.99 8.93 -26.27
N PHE A 243 26.44 9.94 -25.61
CA PHE A 243 25.04 10.32 -25.71
C PHE A 243 24.68 10.74 -27.14
N ALA A 244 25.49 11.59 -27.77
CA ALA A 244 25.29 12.03 -29.15
C ALA A 244 25.31 10.85 -30.14
N ASP A 245 26.27 9.94 -30.00
CA ASP A 245 26.35 8.74 -30.85
C ASP A 245 25.16 7.80 -30.64
N ARG A 246 24.71 7.61 -29.39
CA ARG A 246 23.51 6.80 -29.10
C ARG A 246 22.26 7.43 -29.68
N ARG A 247 22.08 8.74 -29.50
CA ARG A 247 20.93 9.50 -30.02
C ARG A 247 20.85 9.40 -31.54
N ARG A 248 21.98 9.47 -32.24
CA ARG A 248 22.06 9.30 -33.71
C ARG A 248 21.58 7.91 -34.14
N ARG A 249 22.10 6.84 -33.52
CA ARG A 249 21.70 5.45 -33.83
C ARG A 249 20.21 5.17 -33.58
N LEU A 250 19.64 5.74 -32.52
CA LEU A 250 18.20 5.57 -32.23
C LEU A 250 17.32 6.28 -33.26
N ALA A 251 17.73 7.47 -33.72
CA ALA A 251 17.01 8.20 -34.76
C ALA A 251 17.01 7.46 -36.12
N GLU A 252 18.07 6.69 -36.41
CA GLU A 252 18.16 5.86 -37.62
C GLU A 252 17.23 4.62 -37.60
N LEU A 253 16.87 4.13 -36.41
CA LEU A 253 16.03 2.93 -36.24
C LEU A 253 14.52 3.21 -36.25
N VAL A 254 14.11 4.46 -36.04
CA VAL A 254 12.71 4.90 -36.02
C VAL A 254 12.53 6.05 -37.00
N PRO A 255 12.36 5.78 -38.31
CA PRO A 255 12.02 6.82 -39.27
C PRO A 255 10.60 7.30 -38.94
N GLU A 256 10.44 8.55 -38.48
CA GLU A 256 9.18 9.07 -37.94
C GLU A 256 7.96 8.73 -38.81
N PRO A 257 6.92 8.13 -38.19
CA PRO A 257 5.56 8.35 -38.64
C PRO A 257 4.73 8.86 -37.46
N GLN A 258 4.35 10.14 -37.52
CA GLN A 258 3.26 10.75 -36.71
C GLN A 258 3.49 10.83 -35.18
N ALA A 259 4.72 11.06 -34.71
CA ALA A 259 4.97 11.24 -33.28
C ALA A 259 4.75 12.71 -32.83
N LEU A 260 4.00 12.88 -31.76
CA LEU A 260 3.73 14.13 -31.02
C LEU A 260 5.00 14.99 -30.80
N PRO A 261 4.86 16.33 -30.62
CA PRO A 261 5.95 17.33 -30.70
C PRO A 261 6.93 17.36 -29.51
N ASP A 262 7.35 16.20 -28.97
CA ASP A 262 8.13 16.13 -27.74
C ASP A 262 9.54 15.57 -27.99
N GLY A 263 10.48 16.42 -28.43
CA GLY A 263 11.91 16.08 -28.62
C GLY A 263 12.62 15.47 -27.40
N HIS A 264 11.99 15.51 -26.22
CA HIS A 264 12.45 14.87 -24.99
C HIS A 264 12.32 13.34 -25.00
N GLN A 265 11.46 12.74 -25.84
CA GLN A 265 11.33 11.28 -25.91
C GLN A 265 12.65 10.62 -26.37
N THR A 266 13.27 11.16 -27.41
CA THR A 266 14.55 10.67 -27.93
C THR A 266 15.68 10.85 -26.92
N THR A 267 15.67 11.95 -26.15
CA THR A 267 16.63 12.18 -25.06
C THR A 267 16.50 11.11 -23.97
N VAL A 268 15.28 10.86 -23.47
CA VAL A 268 15.05 9.83 -22.45
C VAL A 268 15.37 8.44 -22.96
N ALA A 269 15.03 8.12 -24.22
CA ALA A 269 15.36 6.84 -24.82
C ALA A 269 16.89 6.63 -24.89
N ALA A 270 17.66 7.67 -25.26
CA ALA A 270 19.11 7.60 -25.31
C ALA A 270 19.75 7.46 -23.92
N THR A 271 19.33 8.24 -22.91
CA THR A 271 19.84 8.11 -21.53
C THR A 271 19.47 6.78 -20.91
N TRP A 272 18.22 6.33 -21.07
CA TRP A 272 17.75 5.00 -20.65
C TRP A 272 18.58 3.90 -21.29
N SER A 273 18.82 3.97 -22.61
CA SER A 273 19.51 2.92 -23.37
C SER A 273 20.96 2.73 -22.91
N LEU A 274 21.66 3.83 -22.62
CA LEU A 274 23.00 3.77 -22.02
C LEU A 274 22.97 3.19 -20.60
N SER A 275 22.03 3.64 -19.76
CA SER A 275 21.93 3.18 -18.38
C SER A 275 21.51 1.71 -18.28
N ILE A 276 20.57 1.23 -19.09
CA ILE A 276 20.14 -0.18 -19.01
C ILE A 276 21.24 -1.13 -19.49
N GLU A 277 22.02 -0.77 -20.51
CA GLU A 277 23.20 -1.56 -20.92
C GLU A 277 24.24 -1.65 -19.81
N LEU A 278 24.47 -0.54 -19.11
CA LEU A 278 25.39 -0.53 -17.99
C LEU A 278 24.88 -1.35 -16.81
N ALA A 279 23.59 -1.21 -16.46
CA ALA A 279 22.95 -1.99 -15.40
C ALA A 279 23.02 -3.49 -15.69
N ASP A 280 22.78 -3.89 -16.94
CA ASP A 280 22.76 -5.29 -17.38
C ASP A 280 24.17 -5.91 -17.39
N ALA A 281 25.22 -5.09 -17.41
CA ALA A 281 26.60 -5.52 -17.27
C ALA A 281 27.08 -5.58 -15.80
N MET A 282 26.33 -5.01 -14.85
CA MET A 282 26.64 -5.12 -13.42
C MET A 282 26.32 -6.51 -12.88
N ILE A 283 26.95 -6.89 -11.76
CA ILE A 283 26.65 -8.16 -11.09
C ILE A 283 25.32 -7.99 -10.32
N PRO A 284 24.34 -8.90 -10.50
CA PRO A 284 24.34 -10.08 -11.37
C PRO A 284 24.06 -9.76 -12.86
N ALA A 285 24.99 -10.16 -13.73
CA ALA A 285 24.97 -9.79 -15.15
C ALA A 285 23.79 -10.41 -15.89
N GLY A 286 23.16 -9.62 -16.77
CA GLY A 286 22.05 -10.01 -17.62
C GLY A 286 20.68 -10.01 -16.95
N LEU A 287 20.57 -9.60 -15.68
CA LEU A 287 19.30 -9.59 -14.94
C LEU A 287 18.59 -8.24 -14.93
N ALA A 288 19.33 -7.13 -15.07
CA ALA A 288 18.75 -5.79 -14.97
C ALA A 288 17.72 -5.54 -16.08
N ARG A 289 18.00 -5.99 -17.32
CA ARG A 289 17.07 -5.82 -18.45
C ARG A 289 15.79 -6.63 -18.28
N PRO A 290 15.80 -7.95 -18.09
CA PRO A 290 14.58 -8.72 -17.83
C PRO A 290 13.77 -8.19 -16.63
N LEU A 291 14.45 -7.69 -15.59
CA LEU A 291 13.76 -7.13 -14.44
C LEU A 291 13.06 -5.82 -14.78
N LEU A 292 13.73 -4.90 -15.50
CA LEU A 292 13.12 -3.66 -15.93
C LEU A 292 11.96 -3.89 -16.91
N GLU A 293 12.05 -4.94 -17.75
CA GLU A 293 10.97 -5.37 -18.63
C GLU A 293 9.73 -5.75 -17.80
N LEU A 294 9.85 -6.65 -16.81
CA LEU A 294 8.75 -6.98 -15.89
C LEU A 294 8.20 -5.74 -15.17
N ALA A 295 9.10 -4.91 -14.64
CA ALA A 295 8.73 -3.71 -13.90
C ALA A 295 8.04 -2.64 -14.77
N SER A 296 8.12 -2.77 -16.10
CA SER A 296 7.44 -1.90 -17.05
C SER A 296 5.98 -2.31 -17.34
N HIS A 297 5.53 -3.43 -16.77
CA HIS A 297 4.16 -3.96 -16.87
C HIS A 297 3.37 -3.91 -15.56
N VAL A 298 3.93 -3.31 -14.51
CA VAL A 298 3.26 -3.07 -13.22
C VAL A 298 2.95 -1.59 -13.01
N ASP A 299 2.21 -1.25 -11.96
CA ASP A 299 1.85 0.14 -11.65
C ASP A 299 3.11 1.02 -11.47
N PRO A 300 3.24 2.15 -12.20
CA PRO A 300 4.41 3.04 -12.11
C PRO A 300 4.57 3.70 -10.74
N ASN A 301 3.47 3.84 -9.98
CA ASN A 301 3.44 4.52 -8.69
C ASN A 301 3.80 3.62 -7.50
N GLY A 302 4.13 2.36 -7.75
CA GLY A 302 4.78 1.50 -6.75
C GLY A 302 4.12 0.14 -6.62
N VAL A 303 4.93 -0.92 -6.61
CA VAL A 303 4.51 -2.25 -6.20
C VAL A 303 5.50 -2.84 -5.19
N PRO A 304 5.08 -3.77 -4.32
CA PRO A 304 5.99 -4.41 -3.38
C PRO A 304 7.18 -5.09 -4.07
N THR A 305 8.38 -5.00 -3.48
CA THR A 305 9.57 -5.71 -3.96
C THR A 305 9.36 -7.22 -4.05
N THR A 306 8.49 -7.78 -3.20
CA THR A 306 8.13 -9.19 -3.20
C THR A 306 7.56 -9.68 -4.54
N VAL A 307 6.94 -8.80 -5.34
CA VAL A 307 6.46 -9.11 -6.70
C VAL A 307 7.61 -9.61 -7.58
N PHE A 308 8.78 -8.98 -7.49
CA PHE A 308 9.96 -9.30 -8.31
C PHE A 308 10.76 -10.50 -7.82
N THR A 309 10.42 -11.05 -6.65
CA THR A 309 11.05 -12.25 -6.09
C THR A 309 10.15 -13.49 -6.16
N THR A 310 8.96 -13.37 -6.77
CA THR A 310 8.04 -14.49 -7.00
C THR A 310 8.56 -15.48 -8.05
N LEU A 311 8.02 -16.71 -8.08
CA LEU A 311 8.40 -17.69 -9.10
C LEU A 311 8.26 -17.17 -10.52
N ALA A 312 7.12 -16.53 -10.79
CA ALA A 312 6.79 -16.04 -12.12
C ALA A 312 7.80 -14.99 -12.58
N ALA A 313 8.26 -14.14 -11.66
CA ALA A 313 9.35 -13.20 -11.91
C ALA A 313 10.68 -13.93 -12.13
N LEU A 314 11.09 -14.82 -11.21
CA LEU A 314 12.37 -15.53 -11.29
C LEU A 314 12.51 -16.39 -12.56
N LEU A 315 11.44 -17.07 -13.00
CA LEU A 315 11.43 -17.82 -14.26
C LEU A 315 11.57 -16.91 -15.47
N TYR A 316 10.98 -15.71 -15.44
CA TYR A 316 11.15 -14.75 -16.52
C TYR A 316 12.58 -14.21 -16.57
N LEU A 317 13.16 -13.86 -15.42
CA LEU A 317 14.54 -13.42 -15.32
C LEU A 317 15.52 -14.50 -15.82
N ASP A 318 15.31 -15.76 -15.41
CA ASP A 318 16.15 -16.88 -15.83
C ASP A 318 16.10 -17.16 -17.33
N ARG A 319 14.93 -17.00 -17.98
CA ARG A 319 14.81 -17.05 -19.44
C ARG A 319 15.61 -15.94 -20.11
N GLY A 320 15.69 -14.77 -19.48
CA GLY A 320 16.46 -13.63 -19.94
C GLY A 320 17.97 -13.89 -20.07
N LEU A 321 18.51 -14.79 -19.25
CA LEU A 321 19.92 -15.22 -19.31
C LEU A 321 20.25 -16.17 -20.49
N GLY A 322 19.27 -16.54 -21.32
CA GLY A 322 19.45 -17.50 -22.41
C GLY A 322 19.55 -18.97 -21.94
N PRO A 323 19.68 -19.95 -22.85
CA PRO A 323 19.72 -21.36 -22.48
C PRO A 323 20.93 -21.67 -21.58
N PRO A 324 20.82 -22.66 -20.67
CA PRO A 324 21.97 -23.10 -19.89
C PRO A 324 23.08 -23.63 -20.82
N PRO A 325 24.36 -23.51 -20.44
CA PRO A 325 25.45 -24.10 -21.19
C PRO A 325 25.17 -25.60 -21.37
N ARG A 326 25.14 -26.07 -22.62
CA ARG A 326 24.83 -27.46 -22.95
C ARG A 326 25.89 -28.37 -22.31
N THR A 327 25.51 -29.15 -21.30
CA THR A 327 26.21 -30.38 -20.96
C THR A 327 25.98 -31.36 -22.11
N THR A 328 26.90 -31.40 -23.07
CA THR A 328 26.92 -32.36 -24.17
C THR A 328 27.20 -33.76 -23.61
N GLY A 329 26.15 -34.54 -23.38
CA GLY A 329 26.26 -35.94 -23.03
C GLY A 329 25.00 -36.70 -23.42
N PHE A 330 25.16 -37.82 -24.11
CA PHE A 330 24.11 -38.73 -24.60
C PHE A 330 23.10 -39.18 -23.50
N LEU A 331 23.49 -39.10 -22.23
CA LEU A 331 22.65 -39.43 -21.08
C LEU A 331 21.66 -38.31 -20.68
N ALA A 332 21.78 -37.10 -21.23
CA ALA A 332 20.88 -35.98 -20.90
C ALA A 332 19.49 -36.11 -21.56
N SER A 333 19.41 -36.74 -22.74
CA SER A 333 18.16 -36.97 -23.49
C SER A 333 17.31 -38.13 -22.97
N LEU A 334 17.83 -38.92 -22.01
CA LEU A 334 17.14 -40.07 -21.41
C LEU A 334 16.58 -39.77 -20.00
N ARG A 335 16.67 -38.52 -19.52
CA ARG A 335 16.15 -38.14 -18.21
C ARG A 335 14.69 -37.67 -18.34
N PRO A 336 13.77 -38.12 -17.47
CA PRO A 336 12.42 -37.58 -17.41
C PRO A 336 12.45 -36.06 -17.19
N SER A 337 11.47 -35.36 -17.75
CA SER A 337 11.28 -33.90 -17.71
C SER A 337 11.45 -33.37 -16.29
N ARG A 338 12.66 -32.94 -15.93
CA ARG A 338 12.90 -32.36 -14.61
C ARG A 338 12.15 -31.03 -14.52
N PRO A 339 11.60 -30.68 -13.34
CA PRO A 339 11.31 -29.30 -12.99
C PRO A 339 12.28 -28.28 -13.58
N VAL A 340 11.78 -27.28 -14.31
CA VAL A 340 12.59 -26.11 -14.69
C VAL A 340 12.81 -25.28 -13.43
N ARG A 341 13.97 -25.42 -12.79
CA ARG A 341 14.39 -24.51 -11.73
C ARG A 341 15.07 -23.29 -12.35
N PRO A 342 14.67 -22.05 -12.00
CA PRO A 342 15.41 -20.88 -12.42
C PRO A 342 16.81 -20.92 -11.77
N ARG A 343 17.84 -20.55 -12.53
CA ARG A 343 19.19 -20.33 -11.97
C ARG A 343 19.22 -19.07 -11.10
N VAL A 344 18.29 -18.16 -11.32
CA VAL A 344 18.15 -16.87 -10.65
C VAL A 344 17.36 -17.04 -9.34
N GLY A 345 17.96 -16.63 -8.23
CA GLY A 345 17.32 -16.59 -6.92
C GLY A 345 16.73 -15.23 -6.55
N ALA A 346 16.02 -15.18 -5.42
CA ALA A 346 15.45 -13.94 -4.88
C ALA A 346 16.51 -12.91 -4.44
N ALA A 347 17.73 -13.36 -4.09
CA ALA A 347 18.85 -12.47 -3.81
C ALA A 347 19.33 -11.78 -5.09
N ASP A 348 19.54 -12.53 -6.17
CA ASP A 348 19.96 -11.99 -7.47
C ASP A 348 18.95 -10.97 -8.02
N ALA A 349 17.65 -11.24 -7.86
CA ALA A 349 16.60 -10.29 -8.27
C ALA A 349 16.65 -8.98 -7.47
N ARG A 350 16.94 -9.04 -6.16
CA ARG A 350 17.11 -7.84 -5.32
C ARG A 350 18.39 -7.07 -5.68
N ASP A 351 19.49 -7.77 -5.94
CA ASP A 351 20.74 -7.14 -6.38
C ASP A 351 20.58 -6.47 -7.75
N ALA A 352 19.84 -7.09 -8.67
CA ALA A 352 19.47 -6.49 -9.95
C ALA A 352 18.59 -5.23 -9.79
N LEU A 353 17.63 -5.23 -8.86
CA LEU A 353 16.86 -4.03 -8.49
C LEU A 353 17.77 -2.91 -7.98
N HIS A 354 18.77 -3.22 -7.15
CA HIS A 354 19.75 -2.24 -6.70
C HIS A 354 20.62 -1.69 -7.84
N CYS A 355 21.00 -2.52 -8.82
CA CYS A 355 21.70 -2.07 -10.02
C CYS A 355 20.86 -1.05 -10.81
N LEU A 356 19.56 -1.33 -11.00
CA LEU A 356 18.63 -0.40 -11.64
C LEU A 356 18.44 0.89 -10.84
N GLN A 357 18.33 0.80 -9.51
CA GLN A 357 18.22 1.95 -8.62
C GLN A 357 19.46 2.86 -8.72
N ARG A 358 20.66 2.26 -8.67
CA ARG A 358 21.94 2.97 -8.75
C ARG A 358 22.07 3.82 -10.00
N LEU A 359 21.42 3.43 -11.10
CA LEU A 359 21.41 4.16 -12.38
C LEU A 359 20.15 5.00 -12.62
N SER A 360 19.34 5.24 -11.59
CA SER A 360 18.11 6.04 -11.65
C SER A 360 17.10 5.52 -12.69
N LEU A 361 17.06 4.21 -12.91
CA LEU A 361 16.04 3.55 -13.74
C LEU A 361 14.81 3.14 -12.93
N VAL A 362 15.01 2.89 -11.63
CA VAL A 362 14.00 2.49 -10.65
C VAL A 362 14.21 3.32 -9.37
N ALA A 363 13.14 3.58 -8.62
CA ALA A 363 13.22 4.10 -7.26
C ALA A 363 12.75 3.04 -6.26
N LEU A 364 13.52 2.82 -5.20
CA LEU A 364 13.13 1.99 -4.06
C LEU A 364 12.66 2.90 -2.93
N THR A 365 11.43 2.70 -2.45
CA THR A 365 10.81 3.50 -1.37
C THR A 365 10.49 2.67 -0.13
N GLY A 366 10.42 3.31 1.04
CA GLY A 366 10.03 2.72 2.32
C GLY A 366 10.86 1.49 2.72
N ASP A 367 12.07 1.68 3.28
CA ASP A 367 13.01 0.59 3.65
C ASP A 367 13.25 -0.42 2.52
N ALA A 368 13.17 0.03 1.26
CA ALA A 368 13.22 -0.78 0.04
C ALA A 368 12.13 -1.87 -0.05
N SER A 369 10.93 -1.58 0.46
CA SER A 369 9.76 -2.45 0.34
C SER A 369 8.96 -2.22 -0.95
N GLU A 370 9.09 -1.05 -1.59
CA GLU A 370 8.37 -0.70 -2.80
C GLU A 370 9.30 -0.34 -3.97
N VAL A 371 8.94 -0.80 -5.16
CA VAL A 371 9.62 -0.53 -6.43
C VAL A 371 8.75 0.38 -7.28
N ARG A 372 9.30 1.53 -7.69
CA ARG A 372 8.66 2.48 -8.60
C ARG A 372 9.45 2.62 -9.87
N VAL A 373 8.77 2.65 -11.02
CA VAL A 373 9.40 2.88 -12.32
C VAL A 373 8.71 4.05 -12.98
N HIS A 374 9.49 5.06 -13.34
CA HIS A 374 8.94 6.26 -13.98
C HIS A 374 8.26 5.90 -15.30
N ALA A 375 7.07 6.43 -15.57
CA ALA A 375 6.25 6.06 -16.74
C ALA A 375 6.98 6.24 -18.10
N LEU A 376 7.86 7.25 -18.24
CA LEU A 376 8.69 7.40 -19.45
C LEU A 376 9.76 6.30 -19.58
N VAL A 377 10.31 5.80 -18.47
CA VAL A 377 11.22 4.65 -18.48
C VAL A 377 10.44 3.39 -18.86
N GLN A 378 9.26 3.16 -18.26
CA GLN A 378 8.43 2.02 -18.63
C GLN A 378 8.02 2.05 -20.12
N ARG A 379 7.71 3.24 -20.65
CA ARG A 379 7.42 3.42 -22.08
C ARG A 379 8.65 3.13 -22.95
N ALA A 380 9.79 3.76 -22.66
CA ALA A 380 11.03 3.53 -23.41
C ALA A 380 11.44 2.04 -23.41
N THR A 381 11.26 1.36 -22.28
CA THR A 381 11.46 -0.09 -22.18
C THR A 381 10.47 -0.83 -23.10
N ARG A 382 9.16 -0.62 -22.95
CA ARG A 382 8.13 -1.32 -23.75
C ARG A 382 8.24 -1.10 -25.25
N ASP A 383 8.65 0.08 -25.68
CA ASP A 383 8.84 0.42 -27.09
C ASP A 383 10.03 -0.33 -27.72
N GLN A 384 10.96 -0.86 -26.90
CA GLN A 384 12.13 -1.61 -27.35
C GLN A 384 12.04 -3.13 -27.11
N ILE A 385 11.00 -3.63 -26.43
CA ILE A 385 10.81 -5.07 -26.23
C ILE A 385 10.15 -5.68 -27.48
N PRO A 386 10.68 -6.78 -28.04
CA PRO A 386 10.01 -7.54 -29.10
C PRO A 386 8.62 -8.06 -28.67
N PRO A 387 7.63 -8.16 -29.58
CA PRO A 387 6.25 -8.53 -29.23
C PRO A 387 6.11 -9.81 -28.39
N ASP A 388 6.83 -10.88 -28.74
CA ASP A 388 6.77 -12.16 -28.01
C ASP A 388 7.29 -12.03 -26.58
N ARG A 389 8.37 -11.27 -26.41
CA ARG A 389 9.00 -11.02 -25.10
C ARG A 389 8.14 -10.09 -24.25
N ARG A 390 7.42 -9.16 -24.88
CA ARG A 390 6.45 -8.28 -24.22
C ARG A 390 5.26 -9.07 -23.68
N ALA A 391 4.67 -9.97 -24.49
CA ALA A 391 3.59 -10.83 -24.04
C ALA A 391 4.02 -11.73 -22.87
N ALA A 392 5.23 -12.30 -22.92
CA ALA A 392 5.78 -13.08 -21.82
C ALA A 392 5.99 -12.24 -20.55
N ALA A 393 6.49 -11.00 -20.69
CA ALA A 393 6.69 -10.09 -19.56
C ALA A 393 5.36 -9.75 -18.88
N GLU A 394 4.34 -9.44 -19.66
CA GLU A 394 2.99 -9.12 -19.19
C GLU A 394 2.35 -10.29 -18.43
N GLN A 395 2.43 -11.50 -19.00
CA GLN A 395 1.93 -12.72 -18.35
C GLN A 395 2.65 -13.00 -17.03
N SER A 396 3.98 -12.88 -17.03
CA SER A 396 4.80 -13.06 -15.83
C SER A 396 4.53 -12.01 -14.76
N ALA A 397 4.36 -10.73 -15.13
CA ALA A 397 4.01 -9.66 -14.20
C ALA A 397 2.63 -9.91 -13.57
N ALA A 398 1.62 -10.29 -14.35
CA ALA A 398 0.30 -10.62 -13.84
C ALA A 398 0.32 -11.84 -12.90
N ALA A 399 1.10 -12.87 -13.23
CA ALA A 399 1.29 -14.02 -12.37
C ALA A 399 2.04 -13.67 -11.08
N ALA A 400 3.07 -12.84 -11.16
CA ALA A 400 3.84 -12.35 -10.02
C ALA A 400 2.96 -11.54 -9.05
N LEU A 401 2.10 -10.66 -9.56
CA LEU A 401 1.15 -9.91 -8.73
C LEU A 401 0.21 -10.85 -7.98
N ARG A 402 -0.35 -11.87 -8.65
CA ARG A 402 -1.18 -12.91 -8.00
C ARG A 402 -0.43 -13.75 -6.97
N GLN A 403 0.88 -13.92 -7.11
CA GLN A 403 1.73 -14.71 -6.21
C GLN A 403 2.26 -13.91 -5.00
N SER A 404 2.26 -12.58 -5.06
CA SER A 404 3.00 -11.75 -4.10
C SER A 404 2.41 -11.59 -2.70
N ARG A 405 1.19 -12.12 -2.43
CA ARG A 405 0.57 -12.04 -1.09
C ARG A 405 -0.38 -13.22 -0.81
N GLY A 406 -0.34 -13.75 0.43
CA GLY A 406 -1.43 -14.57 0.96
C GLY A 406 -2.62 -13.69 1.34
N MET A 407 -3.85 -14.12 1.04
CA MET A 407 -5.02 -13.27 1.26
C MET A 407 -5.32 -13.12 2.76
N ASP A 408 -5.60 -11.89 3.21
CA ASP A 408 -6.21 -11.67 4.52
C ASP A 408 -7.61 -12.31 4.52
N ALA A 409 -8.02 -12.87 5.64
CA ALA A 409 -9.34 -13.48 5.78
C ALA A 409 -10.08 -12.88 6.98
N LEU A 410 -11.40 -12.72 6.84
CA LEU A 410 -12.30 -12.31 7.91
C LEU A 410 -13.25 -13.48 8.21
N LEU A 411 -13.25 -13.96 9.46
CA LEU A 411 -14.21 -14.95 9.95
C LEU A 411 -15.13 -14.30 10.97
N ARG A 412 -16.42 -14.60 10.89
CA ARG A 412 -17.40 -14.20 11.89
C ARG A 412 -17.59 -15.31 12.92
N LEU A 413 -17.47 -14.96 14.20
CA LEU A 413 -17.67 -15.87 15.31
C LEU A 413 -18.88 -15.42 16.12
N ASN A 414 -19.94 -16.22 16.07
CA ASN A 414 -21.13 -15.99 16.87
C ASN A 414 -20.90 -16.48 18.30
N LEU A 415 -21.07 -15.59 19.27
CA LEU A 415 -20.93 -15.88 20.69
C LEU A 415 -22.19 -15.50 21.45
N SER A 416 -22.51 -16.25 22.51
CA SER A 416 -23.56 -15.84 23.45
C SER A 416 -23.09 -14.69 24.34
N LEU A 417 -24.04 -13.97 24.93
CA LEU A 417 -23.75 -12.89 25.87
C LEU A 417 -22.91 -13.35 27.08
N GLU A 418 -23.08 -14.59 27.54
CA GLU A 418 -22.25 -15.17 28.61
C GLU A 418 -20.81 -15.38 28.14
N GLN A 419 -20.61 -15.86 26.90
CA GLN A 419 -19.29 -16.09 26.32
C GLN A 419 -18.53 -14.78 26.10
N THR A 420 -19.22 -13.72 25.65
CA THR A 420 -18.62 -12.39 25.50
C THR A 420 -18.33 -11.74 26.85
N ALA A 421 -19.22 -11.94 27.84
CA ALA A 421 -19.07 -11.33 29.16
C ALA A 421 -17.98 -11.98 30.01
N PHE A 422 -17.89 -13.31 30.05
CA PHE A 422 -16.98 -14.03 30.93
C PHE A 422 -15.70 -14.51 30.25
N GLY A 423 -15.61 -14.32 28.95
CA GLY A 423 -14.53 -14.85 28.13
C GLY A 423 -14.76 -16.32 27.80
N HIS A 424 -14.17 -16.74 26.70
CA HIS A 424 -14.38 -18.08 26.17
C HIS A 424 -13.16 -18.53 25.38
N GLU A 425 -12.77 -19.79 25.52
CA GLU A 425 -11.77 -20.41 24.65
C GLU A 425 -12.50 -21.38 23.72
N THR A 426 -12.44 -21.12 22.41
CA THR A 426 -13.08 -21.97 21.41
C THR A 426 -12.13 -22.32 20.27
N PRO A 427 -12.10 -23.60 19.83
CA PRO A 427 -11.44 -23.95 18.59
C PRO A 427 -12.25 -23.41 17.41
N ILE A 428 -11.59 -22.73 16.48
CA ILE A 428 -12.18 -22.33 15.19
C ILE A 428 -11.51 -23.12 14.07
N SER A 429 -12.32 -23.72 13.20
CA SER A 429 -11.83 -24.48 12.04
C SER A 429 -12.24 -23.82 10.74
N PHE A 430 -11.27 -23.46 9.91
CA PHE A 430 -11.49 -22.80 8.64
C PHE A 430 -10.59 -23.38 7.55
N ASP A 431 -11.02 -23.27 6.30
CA ASP A 431 -10.23 -23.70 5.17
C ASP A 431 -9.24 -22.60 4.80
N THR A 432 -7.96 -22.95 4.73
CA THR A 432 -6.90 -22.00 4.40
C THR A 432 -5.78 -22.71 3.65
N ALA A 433 -5.03 -21.96 2.86
CA ALA A 433 -3.80 -22.47 2.26
C ALA A 433 -2.66 -22.32 3.26
N ILE A 434 -2.04 -23.41 3.70
CA ILE A 434 -0.83 -23.36 4.54
C ILE A 434 0.41 -23.62 3.70
N THR A 435 1.56 -23.10 4.14
CA THR A 435 2.85 -23.42 3.53
C THR A 435 3.06 -24.94 3.52
N CYS A 436 3.41 -25.50 2.36
CA CYS A 436 3.58 -26.94 2.25
C CYS A 436 4.76 -27.38 3.15
N GLY A 437 4.53 -28.26 4.13
CA GLY A 437 5.59 -28.74 5.02
C GLY A 437 6.68 -29.56 4.33
N THR A 438 6.40 -30.13 3.16
CA THR A 438 7.36 -30.93 2.39
C THR A 438 8.38 -30.07 1.65
N CYS A 439 7.98 -28.93 1.08
CA CYS A 439 8.90 -27.99 0.43
C CYS A 439 9.15 -26.71 1.22
N GLN A 440 8.49 -26.52 2.36
CA GLN A 440 8.50 -25.31 3.20
C GLN A 440 8.17 -24.01 2.44
N GLY A 441 7.41 -24.11 1.35
CA GLY A 441 7.13 -22.98 0.47
C GLY A 441 8.32 -22.57 -0.40
N GLU A 442 9.52 -23.10 -0.19
CA GLU A 442 10.60 -22.86 -1.13
C GLU A 442 10.26 -23.48 -2.49
N ILE A 443 10.52 -22.75 -3.57
CA ILE A 443 10.29 -23.28 -4.91
C ILE A 443 11.45 -24.21 -5.25
N PRO A 444 11.17 -25.49 -5.57
CA PRO A 444 11.92 -26.50 -4.88
C PRO A 444 12.95 -27.15 -5.81
N ALA A 445 13.96 -27.74 -5.20
CA ALA A 445 13.82 -29.17 -4.93
C ALA A 445 13.22 -30.04 -6.07
N VAL A 446 11.93 -29.85 -6.36
CA VAL A 446 11.05 -30.87 -6.92
C VAL A 446 9.76 -30.20 -7.44
N LEU A 447 9.50 -30.16 -8.75
CA LEU A 447 8.13 -30.02 -9.31
C LEU A 447 7.29 -31.28 -8.99
N ASP A 448 7.88 -32.33 -8.43
CA ASP A 448 7.17 -33.45 -7.78
C ASP A 448 7.15 -33.28 -6.24
N CYS A 449 6.80 -32.11 -5.72
CA CYS A 449 6.37 -32.09 -4.33
C CYS A 449 5.07 -32.89 -4.22
N ARG A 450 5.16 -34.20 -3.98
CA ARG A 450 4.00 -35.11 -3.86
C ARG A 450 2.96 -34.65 -2.84
N GLY A 451 3.35 -33.74 -1.95
CA GLY A 451 2.44 -33.03 -1.06
C GLY A 451 1.55 -32.02 -1.79
N CYS A 452 2.13 -31.00 -2.45
CA CYS A 452 1.40 -29.82 -2.96
C CYS A 452 1.36 -29.70 -4.49
N GLU A 453 1.86 -30.69 -5.22
CA GLU A 453 1.88 -30.73 -6.70
C GLU A 453 2.49 -29.47 -7.35
N GLY A 454 3.39 -28.79 -6.63
CA GLY A 454 4.09 -27.59 -7.12
C GLY A 454 3.42 -26.25 -6.78
N ASP A 455 2.29 -26.24 -6.05
CA ASP A 455 1.64 -24.99 -5.60
C ASP A 455 2.39 -24.31 -4.44
N GLY A 456 3.31 -25.02 -3.77
CA GLY A 456 4.07 -24.51 -2.61
C GLY A 456 3.25 -24.33 -1.34
N ARG A 457 1.93 -24.59 -1.43
CA ARG A 457 0.95 -24.49 -0.36
C ARG A 457 -0.06 -25.63 -0.45
N LEU A 458 -0.73 -25.93 0.65
CA LEU A 458 -1.76 -26.97 0.74
C LEU A 458 -3.04 -26.36 1.27
N ARG A 459 -4.14 -26.53 0.54
CA ARG A 459 -5.47 -26.26 1.09
C ARG A 459 -5.78 -27.31 2.14
N THR A 460 -5.95 -26.85 3.36
CA THR A 460 -6.30 -27.73 4.48
C THR A 460 -7.23 -27.01 5.43
N ARG A 461 -8.00 -27.79 6.18
CA ARG A 461 -8.81 -27.27 7.26
C ARG A 461 -7.93 -27.08 8.48
N ARG A 462 -7.66 -25.84 8.83
CA ARG A 462 -6.82 -25.48 9.98
C ARG A 462 -7.71 -25.19 11.18
N THR A 463 -7.35 -25.74 12.33
CA THR A 463 -8.00 -25.44 13.61
C THR A 463 -7.06 -24.62 14.48
N ILE A 464 -7.52 -23.47 14.96
CA ILE A 464 -6.78 -22.61 15.89
C ILE A 464 -7.63 -22.44 17.15
N THR A 465 -7.01 -22.57 18.32
CA THR A 465 -7.68 -22.26 19.60
C THR A 465 -7.64 -20.76 19.81
N LEU A 466 -8.80 -20.12 19.75
CA LEU A 466 -8.96 -18.69 19.98
C LEU A 466 -9.31 -18.44 21.44
N LYS A 467 -8.51 -17.59 22.10
CA LYS A 467 -8.83 -17.09 23.44
C LYS A 467 -9.56 -15.77 23.37
N ILE A 468 -10.78 -15.73 23.87
CA ILE A 468 -11.65 -14.57 23.88
C ILE A 468 -11.68 -14.02 25.31
N PRO A 469 -11.22 -12.78 25.54
CA PRO A 469 -11.20 -12.18 26.86
C PRO A 469 -12.61 -11.85 27.33
N ALA A 470 -12.78 -11.83 28.66
CA ALA A 470 -13.99 -11.32 29.29
C ALA A 470 -14.22 -9.84 28.91
N GLY A 471 -15.46 -9.49 28.60
CA GLY A 471 -15.87 -8.13 28.28
C GLY A 471 -15.68 -7.73 26.81
N VAL A 472 -15.39 -8.67 25.89
CA VAL A 472 -15.36 -8.42 24.44
C VAL A 472 -16.72 -7.88 23.97
N GLU A 473 -16.75 -6.89 23.08
CA GLU A 473 -17.99 -6.29 22.55
C GLU A 473 -18.39 -6.87 21.19
N ASP A 474 -19.65 -6.70 20.82
CA ASP A 474 -20.11 -6.97 19.46
C ASP A 474 -19.35 -6.11 18.44
N GLY A 475 -19.00 -6.70 17.29
CA GLY A 475 -18.18 -6.07 16.25
C GLY A 475 -16.69 -5.98 16.58
N MET A 476 -16.25 -6.41 17.77
CA MET A 476 -14.84 -6.41 18.14
C MET A 476 -14.04 -7.38 17.28
N ARG A 477 -12.83 -6.97 16.86
CA ARG A 477 -11.97 -7.77 15.97
C ARG A 477 -10.72 -8.26 16.67
N ILE A 478 -10.46 -9.55 16.53
CA ILE A 478 -9.25 -10.20 17.03
C ILE A 478 -8.37 -10.51 15.83
N ARG A 479 -7.20 -9.87 15.74
CA ARG A 479 -6.22 -10.18 14.69
C ARG A 479 -5.32 -11.30 15.18
N LEU A 480 -5.20 -12.30 14.33
CA LEU A 480 -4.25 -13.39 14.45
C LEU A 480 -3.19 -13.17 13.37
N ALA A 481 -2.07 -12.56 13.77
CA ALA A 481 -1.04 -12.14 12.83
C ALA A 481 -0.41 -13.33 12.10
N ASN A 482 -0.29 -13.23 10.77
CA ASN A 482 0.25 -14.29 9.90
C ASN A 482 -0.49 -15.64 10.02
N GLN A 483 -1.78 -15.63 10.40
CA GLN A 483 -2.57 -16.86 10.57
C GLN A 483 -3.57 -17.14 9.43
N SER A 484 -3.65 -16.27 8.41
CA SER A 484 -4.48 -16.51 7.22
C SER A 484 -3.71 -17.32 6.16
N GLU A 485 -4.17 -17.27 4.92
CA GLU A 485 -3.55 -17.97 3.80
C GLU A 485 -2.07 -17.63 3.69
N ALA A 486 -1.24 -18.67 3.64
CA ALA A 486 0.16 -18.57 3.28
C ALA A 486 0.27 -17.98 1.87
N GLY A 487 1.15 -16.99 1.73
CA GLY A 487 1.58 -16.54 0.42
C GLY A 487 2.18 -17.73 -0.33
N PRO A 488 1.89 -17.90 -1.62
CA PRO A 488 2.50 -18.98 -2.39
C PRO A 488 4.02 -18.81 -2.37
N TYR A 489 4.71 -19.94 -2.45
CA TYR A 489 6.17 -19.99 -2.50
C TYR A 489 6.91 -19.37 -1.29
N GLY A 490 6.42 -19.61 -0.08
CA GLY A 490 7.06 -19.13 1.15
C GLY A 490 6.84 -17.65 1.39
N GLY A 491 5.93 -17.02 0.64
CA GLY A 491 5.44 -15.68 0.92
C GLY A 491 4.78 -15.60 2.30
N ALA A 492 4.87 -14.43 2.93
CA ALA A 492 4.26 -14.21 4.24
C ALA A 492 2.77 -14.54 4.21
N CYS A 493 2.27 -15.13 5.30
CA CYS A 493 0.85 -15.38 5.46
C CYS A 493 0.10 -14.05 5.57
N GLY A 494 -1.13 -14.01 5.05
CA GLY A 494 -2.05 -12.93 5.36
C GLY A 494 -2.43 -12.91 6.84
N ASP A 495 -3.09 -11.85 7.25
CA ASP A 495 -3.66 -11.73 8.59
C ASP A 495 -5.07 -12.34 8.64
N LEU A 496 -5.36 -13.07 9.71
CA LEU A 496 -6.70 -13.58 9.97
C LEU A 496 -7.38 -12.69 11.00
N TYR A 497 -8.53 -12.14 10.62
CA TYR A 497 -9.37 -11.32 11.47
C TYR A 497 -10.58 -12.13 11.92
N ILE A 498 -10.84 -12.15 13.23
CA ILE A 498 -12.05 -12.73 13.79
C ILE A 498 -12.94 -11.60 14.26
N GLU A 499 -14.09 -11.41 13.62
CA GLU A 499 -15.12 -10.48 14.04
C GLU A 499 -16.09 -11.20 14.97
N VAL A 500 -16.21 -10.71 16.20
CA VAL A 500 -17.14 -11.23 17.19
C VAL A 500 -18.52 -10.68 16.90
N HIS A 501 -19.50 -11.58 16.79
CA HIS A 501 -20.91 -11.23 16.70
C HIS A 501 -21.64 -11.77 17.94
N GLU A 502 -22.14 -10.88 18.79
CA GLU A 502 -22.91 -11.24 19.97
C GLU A 502 -24.33 -11.62 19.55
N LEU A 503 -24.77 -12.81 19.93
CA LEU A 503 -26.13 -13.27 19.67
C LEU A 503 -27.12 -12.57 20.64
N PRO A 504 -28.31 -12.18 20.17
CA PRO A 504 -29.36 -11.67 21.04
C PRO A 504 -29.65 -12.64 22.19
N HIS A 505 -29.65 -12.13 23.41
CA HIS A 505 -29.95 -12.92 24.61
C HIS A 505 -31.43 -12.78 25.01
N GLU A 506 -32.05 -13.87 25.47
CA GLU A 506 -33.50 -13.93 25.74
C GLU A 506 -33.98 -12.98 26.85
N ARG A 507 -33.12 -12.68 27.84
CA ARG A 507 -33.49 -11.88 29.03
C ARG A 507 -32.74 -10.56 29.19
N PHE A 508 -31.63 -10.39 28.48
CA PHE A 508 -30.69 -9.30 28.73
C PHE A 508 -30.36 -8.61 27.40
N THR A 509 -30.31 -7.29 27.43
CA THR A 509 -29.80 -6.46 26.35
C THR A 509 -28.58 -5.72 26.88
N ARG A 510 -27.45 -5.86 26.19
CA ARG A 510 -26.20 -5.22 26.57
C ARG A 510 -26.15 -3.78 26.02
N ALA A 511 -25.74 -2.84 26.87
CA ALA A 511 -25.45 -1.45 26.51
C ALA A 511 -24.07 -1.08 27.06
N GLY A 512 -23.03 -1.27 26.24
CA GLY A 512 -21.63 -1.14 26.69
C GLY A 512 -21.29 -2.19 27.74
N HIS A 513 -21.03 -1.75 28.97
CA HIS A 513 -20.76 -2.64 30.12
C HIS A 513 -22.02 -2.92 30.96
N ASP A 514 -23.10 -2.18 30.74
CA ASP A 514 -24.34 -2.31 31.49
C ASP A 514 -25.28 -3.33 30.84
N LEU A 515 -26.05 -4.02 31.67
CA LEU A 515 -27.08 -4.96 31.22
C LEU A 515 -28.45 -4.34 31.48
N HIS A 516 -29.37 -4.53 30.56
CA HIS A 516 -30.77 -4.18 30.72
C HIS A 516 -31.59 -5.45 30.69
N CYS A 517 -32.49 -5.64 31.65
CA CYS A 517 -33.49 -6.70 31.58
C CYS A 517 -34.89 -6.14 31.86
N ILE A 518 -35.87 -6.81 31.29
CA ILE A 518 -37.27 -6.58 31.60
C ILE A 518 -37.70 -7.70 32.53
N LEU A 519 -38.23 -7.34 33.69
CA LEU A 519 -38.79 -8.29 34.65
C LEU A 519 -40.31 -8.25 34.56
N ASP A 520 -40.89 -9.37 34.16
CA ASP A 520 -42.34 -9.58 34.21
C ASP A 520 -42.71 -9.98 35.65
N GLY A 521 -43.17 -9.00 36.42
CA GLY A 521 -43.62 -9.20 37.81
C GLY A 521 -45.12 -9.48 37.89
N SER A 522 -45.58 -10.15 38.96
CA SER A 522 -47.01 -10.16 39.26
C SER A 522 -47.45 -8.74 39.67
N SER A 523 -48.66 -8.30 39.29
CA SER A 523 -49.11 -6.93 39.59
C SER A 523 -49.15 -6.63 41.10
N VAL A 524 -49.26 -7.66 41.93
CA VAL A 524 -49.25 -7.56 43.40
C VAL A 524 -47.86 -7.18 43.92
N ASP A 525 -46.80 -7.77 43.37
CA ASP A 525 -45.42 -7.55 43.84
C ASP A 525 -44.90 -6.16 43.49
N LEU A 526 -45.28 -5.62 42.31
CA LEU A 526 -44.90 -4.28 41.88
C LEU A 526 -45.64 -3.17 42.66
N THR A 527 -46.83 -3.47 43.20
CA THR A 527 -47.68 -2.49 43.90
C THR A 527 -47.39 -2.44 45.41
N ALA A 528 -47.21 -3.59 46.06
CA ALA A 528 -46.98 -3.67 47.51
C ALA A 528 -45.57 -3.24 47.93
N GLY A 529 -44.59 -3.33 47.01
CA GLY A 529 -43.17 -3.25 47.34
C GLY A 529 -42.70 -4.53 48.03
N GLY A 530 -41.53 -5.04 47.65
CA GLY A 530 -41.10 -6.37 48.05
C GLY A 530 -39.67 -6.68 47.68
N THR A 531 -39.23 -7.91 47.98
CA THR A 531 -37.92 -8.40 47.60
C THR A 531 -38.06 -9.49 46.55
N LEU A 532 -37.63 -9.23 45.32
CA LEU A 532 -37.72 -10.18 44.21
C LEU A 532 -36.37 -10.87 43.98
N PRO A 533 -36.34 -12.21 43.78
CA PRO A 533 -35.14 -12.90 43.33
C PRO A 533 -34.91 -12.63 41.84
N VAL A 534 -33.70 -12.23 41.48
CA VAL A 534 -33.25 -12.04 40.09
C VAL A 534 -32.01 -12.88 39.88
N VAL A 535 -32.02 -13.66 38.80
CA VAL A 535 -30.86 -14.47 38.39
C VAL A 535 -30.02 -13.62 37.43
N GLY A 536 -28.80 -13.29 37.83
CA GLY A 536 -27.82 -12.58 37.02
C GLY A 536 -27.34 -13.37 35.81
N LEU A 537 -26.53 -12.72 34.97
CA LEU A 537 -25.92 -13.36 33.80
C LEU A 537 -24.93 -14.48 34.18
N ASP A 538 -24.31 -14.38 35.36
CA ASP A 538 -23.42 -15.41 35.93
C ASP A 538 -24.17 -16.57 36.60
N GLY A 539 -25.51 -16.55 36.57
CA GLY A 539 -26.36 -17.52 37.26
C GLY A 539 -26.51 -17.29 38.76
N ALA A 540 -25.88 -16.26 39.34
CA ALA A 540 -26.05 -15.93 40.74
C ALA A 540 -27.43 -15.31 40.99
N THR A 541 -28.14 -15.82 42.00
CA THR A 541 -29.43 -15.25 42.41
C THR A 541 -29.22 -14.19 43.48
N PHE A 542 -29.64 -12.96 43.21
CA PHE A 542 -29.65 -11.88 44.19
C PHE A 542 -31.05 -11.33 44.40
N ARG A 543 -31.23 -10.71 45.56
CA ARG A 543 -32.51 -10.18 46.02
C ARG A 543 -32.55 -8.68 45.79
N ILE A 544 -33.41 -8.22 44.89
CA ILE A 544 -33.61 -6.79 44.63
C ILE A 544 -34.77 -6.28 45.48
N ARG A 545 -34.61 -5.11 46.11
CA ARG A 545 -35.69 -4.43 46.83
C ARG A 545 -36.42 -3.52 45.84
N VAL A 546 -37.67 -3.85 45.54
CA VAL A 546 -38.55 -3.01 44.73
C VAL A 546 -39.27 -2.03 45.68
N PRO A 547 -39.09 -0.71 45.53
CA PRO A 547 -39.79 0.25 46.36
C PRO A 547 -41.32 0.19 46.11
N PRO A 548 -42.15 0.46 47.13
CA PRO A 548 -43.61 0.53 46.94
C PRO A 548 -43.95 1.63 45.92
N ARG A 549 -44.89 1.35 45.01
CA ARG A 549 -45.25 2.26 43.89
C ARG A 549 -44.10 2.55 42.92
N ALA A 550 -43.33 1.53 42.54
CA ALA A 550 -42.36 1.69 41.44
C ALA A 550 -43.10 2.11 40.16
N HIS A 551 -42.75 3.28 39.61
CA HIS A 551 -43.38 3.78 38.39
C HIS A 551 -42.92 2.97 37.17
N PRO A 552 -43.84 2.57 36.27
CA PRO A 552 -43.47 2.00 34.98
C PRO A 552 -42.55 2.98 34.24
N GLY A 553 -41.31 2.55 33.96
CA GLY A 553 -40.31 3.35 33.23
C GLY A 553 -39.12 3.88 34.03
N ILE A 554 -39.07 3.74 35.37
CA ILE A 554 -37.86 4.05 36.15
C ILE A 554 -37.07 2.76 36.39
N PRO A 555 -35.86 2.59 35.81
CA PRO A 555 -35.10 1.36 35.98
C PRO A 555 -34.50 1.25 37.39
N ILE A 556 -34.55 0.05 37.96
CA ILE A 556 -33.87 -0.28 39.22
C ILE A 556 -32.43 -0.67 38.89
N ARG A 557 -31.46 0.11 39.39
CA ARG A 557 -30.02 -0.15 39.19
C ARG A 557 -29.49 -1.09 40.27
N VAL A 558 -28.91 -2.21 39.84
CA VAL A 558 -28.19 -3.16 40.69
C VAL A 558 -26.71 -3.05 40.39
N ARG A 559 -25.95 -2.57 41.38
CA ARG A 559 -24.53 -2.27 41.19
C ARG A 559 -23.68 -3.53 41.01
N GLY A 560 -22.75 -3.49 40.04
CA GLY A 560 -21.75 -4.54 39.83
C GLY A 560 -22.29 -5.86 39.28
N GLN A 561 -23.48 -5.84 38.67
CA GLN A 561 -24.15 -7.01 38.09
C GLN A 561 -24.19 -6.99 36.55
N GLY A 562 -23.41 -6.11 35.92
CA GLY A 562 -23.21 -6.02 34.47
C GLY A 562 -22.00 -6.81 33.98
N VAL A 563 -21.51 -6.43 32.79
CA VAL A 563 -20.40 -7.08 32.11
C VAL A 563 -19.05 -6.59 32.69
N PRO A 564 -18.04 -7.46 32.85
CA PRO A 564 -16.68 -7.05 33.22
C PRO A 564 -16.06 -6.09 32.19
N HIS A 565 -15.24 -5.14 32.63
CA HIS A 565 -14.47 -4.31 31.71
C HIS A 565 -13.34 -5.12 31.06
N LEU A 566 -13.09 -4.88 29.78
CA LEU A 566 -12.04 -5.54 29.02
C LEU A 566 -10.64 -5.14 29.52
N GLY A 567 -9.75 -6.13 29.69
CA GLY A 567 -8.29 -5.89 29.77
C GLY A 567 -7.70 -5.55 31.15
N GLN A 568 -8.42 -5.71 32.26
CA GLN A 568 -7.86 -5.56 33.63
C GLN A 568 -7.96 -6.86 34.43
N THR A 569 -7.04 -7.08 35.39
CA THR A 569 -6.96 -8.29 36.22
C THR A 569 -8.03 -8.35 37.31
N ASP A 570 -8.59 -7.19 37.70
CA ASP A 570 -9.79 -7.09 38.55
C ASP A 570 -10.64 -5.90 38.04
N PRO A 571 -11.26 -6.03 36.86
CA PRO A 571 -12.11 -4.99 36.33
C PRO A 571 -13.39 -4.95 37.15
N GLY A 572 -13.78 -3.76 37.62
CA GLY A 572 -15.15 -3.55 38.07
C GLY A 572 -16.14 -4.08 37.03
N ARG A 573 -17.36 -4.44 37.43
CA ARG A 573 -18.43 -4.81 36.49
C ARG A 573 -19.29 -3.57 36.24
N GLY A 574 -19.90 -3.48 35.07
CA GLY A 574 -21.01 -2.55 34.86
C GLY A 574 -22.20 -2.89 35.77
N ASP A 575 -23.33 -2.24 35.54
CA ASP A 575 -24.53 -2.39 36.35
C ASP A 575 -25.66 -3.07 35.59
N LEU A 576 -26.58 -3.68 36.33
CA LEU A 576 -27.81 -4.22 35.77
C LEU A 576 -28.96 -3.23 36.02
N TYR A 577 -29.60 -2.78 34.95
CA TYR A 577 -30.80 -1.97 34.97
C TYR A 577 -32.01 -2.84 34.68
N ILE A 578 -32.90 -2.88 35.67
CA ILE A 578 -34.09 -3.72 35.62
C ILE A 578 -35.28 -2.82 35.36
N MET A 579 -35.95 -3.01 34.23
CA MET A 579 -37.22 -2.35 33.94
C MET A 579 -38.38 -3.24 34.43
N PRO A 580 -39.13 -2.83 35.45
CA PRO A 580 -40.36 -3.52 35.81
C PRO A 580 -41.40 -3.27 34.72
N ARG A 581 -42.00 -4.34 34.21
CA ARG A 581 -43.07 -4.29 33.21
C ARG A 581 -44.37 -4.86 33.76
#